data_AF-A0A1V4XPL6-F1
#
_entry.id   AF-A0A1V4XPL6-F1
#
_cell.length_a   1.000
_cell.length_b   1.000
_cell.length_c   1.000
_cell.angle_alpha   90.00
_cell.angle_beta   90.00
_cell.angle_gamma   90.00
#
_symmetry.space_group_name_H-M   'P 1'
#
loop_
_entity.id
_entity.type
_entity.pdbx_description
1 polymer ?
#
loop_
_entity_poly.entity_id
_entity_poly.type
_entity_poly.pdbx_seq_one_letter_code
_entity_poly.pdbx_strand_id
1 'polypeptide(L)'
;MKKLISILLLIALSAAPALAADDASGICLPTTDVSPEWYFPEWLGTSPHAPTFLVRDTENKYGRYAQMTKTITLKDLIKYHGHFCGGLVESAAALRVAFDRLFAGGIVDRADLRIVSNNSACGGDVAAYLTGARLRFGTHHIDNTLTESEFFVQQVSTGRTIHVKLNPAVYPSDVKTQMRKIESGTFAPADIDRFQELQWAYAKRMISRPLAESFLVKEIPGFAWPAPVCKDLGQRRDNDYKNVPAK
;
A
#
# COMPACT_ATOMS: atom_id res chain seq x y z
N MET A 1 56.13 52.11 -2.58
CA MET A 1 55.26 51.06 -3.18
C MET A 1 54.61 50.25 -2.05
N LYS A 2 53.41 50.63 -1.60
CA LYS A 2 52.63 49.87 -0.61
C LYS A 2 51.45 49.22 -1.36
N LYS A 3 51.38 47.89 -1.36
CA LYS A 3 50.30 47.13 -2.01
C LYS A 3 49.07 47.14 -1.11
N LEU A 4 47.93 47.60 -1.62
CA LEU A 4 46.61 47.37 -1.04
C LEU A 4 46.21 45.90 -1.29
N ILE A 5 45.78 45.21 -0.24
CA ILE A 5 45.11 43.91 -0.32
C ILE A 5 43.61 44.18 -0.08
N SER A 6 42.79 44.00 -1.12
CA SER A 6 41.32 44.00 -1.00
C SER A 6 40.87 42.62 -0.53
N ILE A 7 40.21 42.57 0.63
CA ILE A 7 39.49 41.38 1.11
C ILE A 7 38.04 41.50 0.61
N LEU A 8 37.63 40.60 -0.28
CA LEU A 8 36.24 40.47 -0.71
C LEU A 8 35.53 39.51 0.27
N LEU A 9 34.58 40.03 1.04
CA LEU A 9 33.76 39.24 1.96
C LEU A 9 32.58 38.63 1.18
N LEU A 10 32.60 37.31 0.97
CA LEU A 10 31.48 36.58 0.35
C LEU A 10 30.45 36.26 1.44
N ILE A 11 29.32 36.98 1.46
CA ILE A 11 28.18 36.65 2.33
C ILE A 11 27.38 35.54 1.65
N ALA A 12 27.51 34.31 2.15
CA ALA A 12 26.65 33.20 1.75
C ALA A 12 25.28 33.38 2.44
N LEU A 13 24.26 33.80 1.67
CA LEU A 13 22.87 33.73 2.10
C LEU A 13 22.43 32.26 2.10
N SER A 14 22.48 31.60 3.25
CA SER A 14 21.80 30.32 3.43
C SER A 14 20.30 30.59 3.56
N ALA A 15 19.53 30.23 2.54
CA ALA A 15 18.08 30.18 2.63
C ALA A 15 17.70 29.12 3.67
N ALA A 16 17.17 29.56 4.81
CA ALA A 16 16.55 28.66 5.76
C ALA A 16 15.34 27.97 5.10
N PRO A 17 15.11 26.67 5.33
CA PRO A 17 13.93 26.01 4.81
C PRO A 17 12.69 26.70 5.38
N ALA A 18 11.76 27.05 4.51
CA ALA A 18 10.44 27.52 4.91
C ALA A 18 9.79 26.44 5.77
N LEU A 19 9.60 26.72 7.05
CA LEU A 19 8.72 25.95 7.92
C LEU A 19 7.34 25.91 7.25
N ALA A 20 6.89 24.72 6.89
CA ALA A 20 5.56 24.51 6.34
C ALA A 20 4.53 25.13 7.29
N ALA A 21 3.62 25.94 6.75
CA ALA A 21 2.56 26.56 7.51
C ALA A 21 1.71 25.49 8.19
N ASP A 22 1.50 25.64 9.50
CA ASP A 22 0.62 24.78 10.29
C ASP A 22 -0.80 24.81 9.69
N ASP A 23 -1.29 23.62 9.35
CA ASP A 23 -2.70 23.37 9.03
C ASP A 23 -3.56 23.69 10.27
N ALA A 24 -4.52 24.60 10.10
CA ALA A 24 -5.48 25.03 11.12
C ALA A 24 -6.37 23.91 11.67
N SER A 25 -6.32 22.69 11.11
CA SER A 25 -7.03 21.50 11.60
C SER A 25 -6.38 20.86 12.83
N GLY A 26 -5.14 21.23 13.18
CA GLY A 26 -4.39 20.57 14.26
C GLY A 26 -3.91 19.16 13.93
N ILE A 27 -4.01 18.73 12.67
CA ILE A 27 -3.51 17.44 12.19
C ILE A 27 -2.02 17.58 11.85
N CYS A 28 -1.16 17.05 12.72
CA CYS A 28 0.25 16.86 12.39
C CYS A 28 0.34 15.75 11.33
N LEU A 29 0.54 16.13 10.06
CA LEU A 29 0.78 15.17 8.99
C LEU A 29 2.18 14.57 9.19
N PRO A 30 2.31 13.26 9.42
CA PRO A 30 3.63 12.66 9.61
C PRO A 30 4.47 12.85 8.35
N THR A 31 5.75 13.16 8.53
CA THR A 31 6.74 13.13 7.44
C THR A 31 6.73 11.75 6.82
N THR A 32 6.38 11.67 5.54
CA THR A 32 6.30 10.42 4.80
C THR A 32 7.71 9.97 4.44
N ASP A 33 8.18 8.85 5.01
CA ASP A 33 9.53 8.33 4.73
C ASP A 33 9.56 7.63 3.36
N VAL A 34 10.10 8.35 2.37
CA VAL A 34 10.42 7.83 1.03
C VAL A 34 11.92 7.90 0.75
N SER A 35 12.75 8.01 1.79
CA SER A 35 14.20 8.06 1.63
C SER A 35 14.73 6.74 1.04
N PRO A 36 15.64 6.78 0.04
CA PRO A 36 16.18 5.58 -0.56
C PRO A 36 16.98 4.72 0.44
N GLU A 37 16.82 3.40 0.36
CA GLU A 37 17.60 2.41 1.11
C GLU A 37 17.92 1.20 0.22
N TRP A 38 18.78 0.29 0.67
CA TRP A 38 19.22 -0.87 -0.13
C TRP A 38 18.06 -1.77 -0.61
N TYR A 39 16.95 -1.81 0.14
CA TYR A 39 15.71 -2.52 -0.21
C TYR A 39 14.61 -1.61 -0.78
N PHE A 40 14.84 -0.29 -0.81
CA PHE A 40 13.89 0.71 -1.26
C PHE A 40 14.57 1.69 -2.22
N PRO A 41 14.73 1.31 -3.50
CA PRO A 41 15.38 2.17 -4.48
C PRO A 41 14.64 3.50 -4.68
N GLU A 42 15.39 4.56 -5.00
CA GLU A 42 14.88 5.93 -5.15
C GLU A 42 13.65 6.04 -6.07
N TRP A 43 13.65 5.28 -7.18
CA TRP A 43 12.55 5.31 -8.14
C TRP A 43 11.21 4.86 -7.55
N LEU A 44 11.20 4.04 -6.48
CA LEU A 44 9.95 3.67 -5.80
C LEU A 44 9.38 4.83 -4.98
N GLY A 45 10.25 5.63 -4.35
CA GLY A 45 9.88 6.76 -3.52
C GLY A 45 9.50 8.01 -4.31
N THR A 46 10.02 8.15 -5.54
CA THR A 46 9.84 9.35 -6.38
C THR A 46 8.88 9.15 -7.54
N SER A 47 8.36 7.93 -7.76
CA SER A 47 7.45 7.68 -8.87
C SER A 47 6.11 8.43 -8.70
N PRO A 48 5.58 9.10 -9.74
CA PRO A 48 4.41 9.97 -9.62
C PRO A 48 3.12 9.25 -9.21
N HIS A 49 3.03 7.94 -9.47
CA HIS A 49 1.87 7.12 -9.11
C HIS A 49 2.24 5.98 -8.14
N ALA A 50 3.35 6.11 -7.40
CA ALA A 50 3.62 5.22 -6.28
C ALA A 50 2.46 5.33 -5.26
N PRO A 51 1.80 4.22 -4.89
CA PRO A 51 0.66 4.29 -3.99
C PRO A 51 1.10 4.70 -2.58
N THR A 52 0.44 5.74 -2.08
CA THR A 52 0.50 6.17 -0.68
C THR A 52 -0.91 6.12 -0.09
N PHE A 53 -1.00 5.84 1.20
CA PHE A 53 -2.27 5.65 1.89
C PHE A 53 -2.30 6.48 3.15
N LEU A 54 -3.20 7.45 3.20
CA LEU A 54 -3.53 8.14 4.45
C LEU A 54 -4.55 7.29 5.20
N VAL A 55 -4.18 6.76 6.36
CA VAL A 55 -5.01 5.81 7.11
C VAL A 55 -5.44 6.37 8.46
N ARG A 56 -6.67 6.02 8.85
CA ARG A 56 -7.19 6.20 10.20
C ARG A 56 -7.23 4.85 10.91
N ASP A 57 -6.75 4.85 12.16
CA ASP A 57 -6.60 3.68 13.02
C ASP A 57 -7.32 3.89 14.36
N THR A 58 -7.29 2.85 15.20
CA THR A 58 -7.63 2.94 16.62
C THR A 58 -6.37 2.93 17.50
N GLU A 59 -6.46 3.52 18.69
CA GLU A 59 -5.30 3.75 19.57
C GLU A 59 -4.89 2.53 20.41
N ASN A 60 -5.80 1.55 20.61
CA ASN A 60 -5.54 0.37 21.43
C ASN A 60 -6.45 -0.81 21.08
N LYS A 61 -6.32 -1.91 21.84
CA LYS A 61 -7.06 -3.17 21.61
C LYS A 61 -8.59 -3.10 21.73
N TYR A 62 -9.11 -2.03 22.31
CA TYR A 62 -10.55 -1.74 22.43
C TYR A 62 -10.92 -0.50 21.59
N GLY A 63 -9.99 -0.02 20.77
CA GLY A 63 -9.60 1.38 20.73
C GLY A 63 -10.62 2.36 20.16
N ARG A 64 -10.55 3.56 20.72
CA ARG A 64 -11.01 4.82 20.13
C ARG A 64 -10.22 5.13 18.86
N TYR A 65 -10.81 5.85 17.91
CA TYR A 65 -10.05 6.40 16.78
C TYR A 65 -8.85 7.23 17.26
N ALA A 66 -7.71 7.01 16.61
CA ALA A 66 -6.57 7.91 16.74
C ALA A 66 -6.95 9.30 16.24
N GLN A 67 -6.48 10.33 16.97
CA GLN A 67 -6.72 11.73 16.59
C GLN A 67 -5.95 12.13 15.32
N MET A 68 -4.88 11.40 14.99
CA MET A 68 -4.04 11.64 13.83
C MET A 68 -4.09 10.48 12.84
N THR A 69 -3.94 10.80 11.56
CA THR A 69 -3.75 9.83 10.49
C THR A 69 -2.27 9.44 10.37
N LYS A 70 -2.02 8.33 9.67
CA LYS A 70 -0.67 7.90 9.30
C LYS A 70 -0.58 7.77 7.79
N THR A 71 0.60 8.02 7.24
CA THR A 71 0.89 7.69 5.84
C THR A 71 1.57 6.34 5.77
N ILE A 72 1.03 5.43 4.97
CA ILE A 72 1.67 4.16 4.62
C ILE A 72 2.20 4.28 3.19
N THR A 73 3.43 3.82 2.99
CA THR A 73 4.13 3.79 1.70
C THR A 73 4.47 2.36 1.28
N LEU A 74 4.98 2.19 0.06
CA LEU A 74 5.60 0.94 -0.37
C LEU A 74 6.79 0.53 0.54
N LYS A 75 7.50 1.48 1.14
CA LYS A 75 8.63 1.20 2.06
C LYS A 75 8.15 0.48 3.30
N ASP A 76 7.02 0.90 3.87
CA ASP A 76 6.40 0.26 5.04
C ASP A 76 5.90 -1.14 4.71
N LEU A 77 5.30 -1.32 3.53
CA LEU A 77 4.85 -2.62 3.05
C LEU A 77 6.02 -3.57 2.83
N ILE A 78 7.14 -3.10 2.29
CA ILE A 78 8.36 -3.91 2.13
C ILE A 78 8.92 -4.31 3.49
N LYS A 79 8.93 -3.41 4.49
CA LYS A 79 9.35 -3.74 5.86
C LYS A 79 8.46 -4.82 6.49
N TYR A 80 7.15 -4.74 6.26
CA TYR A 80 6.20 -5.73 6.79
C TYR A 80 6.32 -7.09 6.10
N HIS A 81 6.43 -7.09 4.77
CA HIS A 81 6.51 -8.30 3.95
C HIS A 81 7.90 -8.97 3.99
N GLY A 82 8.95 -8.16 4.18
CA GLY A 82 10.34 -8.60 4.30
C GLY A 82 11.20 -8.40 3.03
N HIS A 83 10.60 -8.14 1.88
CA HIS A 83 11.33 -7.83 0.64
C HIS A 83 10.47 -7.10 -0.39
N PHE A 84 11.12 -6.58 -1.42
CA PHE A 84 10.44 -6.11 -2.62
C PHE A 84 10.06 -7.30 -3.51
N CYS A 85 8.78 -7.45 -3.84
CA CYS A 85 8.29 -8.31 -4.91
C CYS A 85 7.38 -7.50 -5.86
N GLY A 86 7.34 -7.88 -7.14
CA GLY A 86 6.42 -7.25 -8.10
C GLY A 86 4.95 -7.35 -7.67
N GLY A 87 4.56 -8.48 -7.06
CA GLY A 87 3.22 -8.71 -6.53
C GLY A 87 2.83 -7.76 -5.38
N LEU A 88 3.79 -7.29 -4.57
CA LEU A 88 3.54 -6.32 -3.49
C LEU A 88 3.16 -4.96 -4.06
N VAL A 89 3.92 -4.47 -5.05
CA VAL A 89 3.61 -3.20 -5.73
C VAL A 89 2.28 -3.30 -6.47
N GLU A 90 2.05 -4.42 -7.16
CA GLU A 90 0.80 -4.68 -7.87
C GLU A 90 -0.41 -4.70 -6.93
N SER A 91 -0.31 -5.40 -5.80
CA SER A 91 -1.38 -5.46 -4.80
C SER A 91 -1.62 -4.11 -4.13
N ALA A 92 -0.56 -3.36 -3.81
CA ALA A 92 -0.71 -2.01 -3.26
C ALA A 92 -1.40 -1.08 -4.26
N ALA A 93 -1.02 -1.14 -5.53
CA ALA A 93 -1.64 -0.36 -6.58
C ALA A 93 -3.12 -0.74 -6.79
N ALA A 94 -3.45 -2.04 -6.77
CA ALA A 94 -4.83 -2.52 -6.84
C ALA A 94 -5.68 -1.95 -5.70
N LEU A 95 -5.18 -2.04 -4.46
CA LEU A 95 -5.91 -1.52 -3.30
C LEU A 95 -6.00 0.00 -3.28
N ARG A 96 -5.02 0.73 -3.83
CA ARG A 96 -5.14 2.18 -4.02
C ARG A 96 -6.33 2.51 -4.90
N VAL A 97 -6.46 1.84 -6.04
CA VAL A 97 -7.60 2.04 -6.96
C VAL A 97 -8.94 1.68 -6.30
N ALA A 98 -8.99 0.62 -5.49
CA ALA A 98 -10.20 0.25 -4.77
C ALA A 98 -10.57 1.27 -3.68
N PHE A 99 -9.59 1.75 -2.90
CA PHE A 99 -9.81 2.73 -1.85
C PHE A 99 -10.23 4.08 -2.39
N ASP A 100 -9.71 4.52 -3.54
CA ASP A 100 -10.17 5.75 -4.20
C ASP A 100 -11.68 5.72 -4.52
N ARG A 101 -12.27 4.53 -4.71
CA ARG A 101 -13.72 4.36 -4.91
C ARG A 101 -14.52 4.28 -3.61
N LEU A 102 -13.92 3.73 -2.54
CA LEU A 102 -14.57 3.59 -1.24
C LEU A 102 -14.54 4.89 -0.43
N PHE A 103 -13.43 5.61 -0.45
CA PHE A 103 -13.14 6.73 0.42
C PHE A 103 -12.90 8.02 -0.38
N ALA A 104 -13.98 8.72 -0.73
CA ALA A 104 -13.91 9.98 -1.48
C ALA A 104 -13.05 11.07 -0.78
N GLY A 105 -12.91 11.01 0.55
CA GLY A 105 -12.04 11.92 1.32
C GLY A 105 -10.56 11.49 1.37
N GLY A 106 -10.17 10.40 0.71
CA GLY A 106 -8.80 9.90 0.65
C GLY A 106 -8.26 9.24 1.93
N ILE A 107 -8.96 9.39 3.06
CA ILE A 107 -8.61 8.74 4.33
C ILE A 107 -9.23 7.35 4.38
N VAL A 108 -8.38 6.33 4.42
CA VAL A 108 -8.77 4.92 4.53
C VAL A 108 -9.01 4.57 6.00
N ASP A 109 -10.24 4.26 6.35
CA ASP A 109 -10.59 3.78 7.70
C ASP A 109 -10.34 2.28 7.84
N ARG A 110 -9.19 1.88 8.40
CA ARG A 110 -8.85 0.47 8.58
C ARG A 110 -9.71 -0.23 9.65
N ALA A 111 -10.43 0.51 10.49
CA ALA A 111 -11.38 -0.03 11.45
C ALA A 111 -12.76 -0.32 10.82
N ASP A 112 -12.93 -0.07 9.52
CA ASP A 112 -14.21 -0.24 8.81
C ASP A 112 -14.07 -1.08 7.53
N LEU A 113 -13.00 -1.86 7.42
CA LEU A 113 -12.72 -2.68 6.23
C LEU A 113 -12.67 -4.17 6.53
N ARG A 114 -13.10 -4.93 5.53
CA ARG A 114 -12.84 -6.36 5.38
C ARG A 114 -12.52 -6.67 3.92
N ILE A 115 -11.72 -7.71 3.68
CA ILE A 115 -11.16 -8.01 2.36
C ILE A 115 -11.15 -9.52 2.03
N VAL A 116 -11.44 -9.85 0.78
CA VAL A 116 -11.19 -11.17 0.19
C VAL A 116 -9.98 -11.06 -0.73
N SER A 117 -9.03 -11.98 -0.63
CA SER A 117 -7.88 -12.10 -1.53
C SER A 117 -7.65 -13.55 -1.93
N ASN A 118 -6.78 -13.79 -2.91
CA ASN A 118 -6.21 -15.11 -3.10
C ASN A 118 -5.22 -15.47 -1.96
N ASN A 119 -4.60 -16.65 -2.04
CA ASN A 119 -3.63 -17.14 -1.07
C ASN A 119 -2.17 -16.77 -1.41
N SER A 120 -1.93 -15.70 -2.18
CA SER A 120 -0.57 -15.19 -2.41
C SER A 120 -0.04 -14.50 -1.14
N ALA A 121 1.22 -14.78 -0.78
CA ALA A 121 1.84 -14.14 0.39
C ALA A 121 1.97 -12.62 0.20
N CYS A 122 2.50 -12.17 -0.95
CA CYS A 122 2.64 -10.74 -1.27
C CYS A 122 1.28 -10.00 -1.19
N GLY A 123 0.24 -10.53 -1.84
CA GLY A 123 -1.08 -9.88 -1.86
C GLY A 123 -1.81 -9.97 -0.52
N GLY A 124 -1.70 -11.10 0.18
CA GLY A 124 -2.28 -11.31 1.50
C GLY A 124 -1.71 -10.37 2.56
N ASP A 125 -0.38 -10.17 2.58
CA ASP A 125 0.28 -9.26 3.50
C ASP A 125 -0.11 -7.80 3.26
N VAL A 126 -0.15 -7.38 1.98
CA VAL A 126 -0.60 -6.04 1.61
C VAL A 126 -2.07 -5.83 1.98
N ALA A 127 -2.94 -6.82 1.71
CA ALA A 127 -4.34 -6.80 2.09
C ALA A 127 -4.50 -6.64 3.62
N ALA A 128 -3.81 -7.46 4.41
CA ALA A 128 -3.87 -7.40 5.86
C ALA A 128 -3.34 -6.06 6.39
N TYR A 129 -2.20 -5.58 5.89
CA TYR A 129 -1.58 -4.35 6.36
C TYR A 129 -2.44 -3.13 6.04
N LEU A 130 -2.91 -2.99 4.80
CA LEU A 130 -3.64 -1.79 4.36
C LEU A 130 -5.08 -1.73 4.84
N THR A 131 -5.73 -2.86 5.09
CA THR A 131 -7.13 -2.88 5.54
C THR A 131 -7.31 -3.06 7.04
N GLY A 132 -6.26 -3.50 7.75
CA GLY A 132 -6.41 -3.96 9.14
C GLY A 132 -7.17 -5.29 9.28
N ALA A 133 -7.61 -5.90 8.18
CA ALA A 133 -8.28 -7.17 8.18
C ALA A 133 -7.34 -8.31 8.62
N ARG A 134 -7.90 -9.34 9.27
CA ARG A 134 -7.13 -10.48 9.78
C ARG A 134 -7.92 -11.76 9.58
N LEU A 135 -7.23 -12.84 9.21
CA LEU A 135 -7.79 -14.19 9.17
C LEU A 135 -8.36 -14.59 10.54
N ARG A 136 -7.64 -14.25 11.62
CA ARG A 136 -8.04 -14.55 13.02
C ARG A 136 -9.38 -13.94 13.43
N PHE A 137 -9.86 -12.92 12.72
CA PHE A 137 -11.13 -12.25 12.98
C PHE A 137 -12.18 -12.47 11.88
N GLY A 138 -11.84 -13.24 10.84
CA GLY A 138 -12.74 -13.48 9.70
C GLY A 138 -13.00 -12.24 8.84
N THR A 139 -12.24 -11.16 9.05
CA THR A 139 -12.32 -9.94 8.25
C THR A 139 -11.41 -10.01 7.02
N HIS A 140 -10.45 -10.94 7.01
CA HIS A 140 -9.70 -11.32 5.81
C HIS A 140 -10.12 -12.73 5.43
N HIS A 141 -10.68 -12.91 4.23
CA HIS A 141 -11.05 -14.21 3.68
C HIS A 141 -10.11 -14.59 2.54
N ILE A 142 -9.72 -15.86 2.46
CA ILE A 142 -8.90 -16.39 1.37
C ILE A 142 -9.79 -17.18 0.42
N ASP A 143 -9.78 -16.78 -0.85
CA ASP A 143 -10.48 -17.47 -1.93
C ASP A 143 -9.48 -17.81 -3.05
N ASN A 144 -9.15 -19.10 -3.17
CA ASN A 144 -8.21 -19.60 -4.17
C ASN A 144 -8.74 -19.57 -5.61
N THR A 145 -10.00 -19.21 -5.81
CA THR A 145 -10.54 -18.98 -7.16
C THR A 145 -10.13 -17.63 -7.73
N LEU A 146 -9.65 -16.70 -6.89
CA LEU A 146 -9.12 -15.41 -7.29
C LEU A 146 -7.70 -15.51 -7.84
N THR A 147 -7.41 -14.62 -8.79
CA THR A 147 -6.05 -14.44 -9.33
C THR A 147 -5.17 -13.62 -8.39
N GLU A 148 -3.86 -13.55 -8.68
CA GLU A 148 -2.97 -12.64 -7.94
C GLU A 148 -3.40 -11.19 -8.11
N SER A 149 -3.29 -10.41 -7.02
CA SER A 149 -3.73 -9.02 -6.94
C SER A 149 -5.20 -8.78 -7.35
N GLU A 150 -6.06 -9.78 -7.12
CA GLU A 150 -7.50 -9.67 -7.20
C GLU A 150 -8.13 -9.65 -5.80
N PHE A 151 -8.99 -8.67 -5.56
CA PHE A 151 -9.56 -8.40 -4.25
C PHE A 151 -11.03 -8.01 -4.31
N PHE A 152 -11.81 -8.46 -3.32
CA PHE A 152 -13.06 -7.81 -2.94
C PHE A 152 -12.83 -7.03 -1.65
N VAL A 153 -12.97 -5.72 -1.70
CA VAL A 153 -12.80 -4.83 -0.55
C VAL A 153 -14.17 -4.30 -0.16
N GLN A 154 -14.60 -4.56 1.07
CA GLN A 154 -15.89 -4.08 1.56
C GLN A 154 -15.72 -3.14 2.74
N GLN A 155 -16.42 -2.01 2.67
CA GLN A 155 -16.66 -1.14 3.81
C GLN A 155 -17.78 -1.72 4.67
N VAL A 156 -17.48 -2.05 5.92
CA VAL A 156 -18.40 -2.77 6.81
C VAL A 156 -19.64 -1.93 7.13
N SER A 157 -19.45 -0.65 7.47
CA SER A 157 -20.55 0.24 7.87
C SER A 157 -21.61 0.48 6.80
N THR A 158 -21.23 0.44 5.52
CA THR A 158 -22.13 0.74 4.39
C THR A 158 -22.48 -0.49 3.54
N GLY A 159 -21.73 -1.59 3.67
CA GLY A 159 -21.81 -2.76 2.79
C GLY A 159 -21.28 -2.51 1.37
N ARG A 160 -20.82 -1.29 1.04
CA ARG A 160 -20.26 -0.98 -0.29
C ARG A 160 -19.03 -1.82 -0.54
N THR A 161 -19.01 -2.48 -1.69
CA THR A 161 -17.98 -3.46 -2.04
C THR A 161 -17.38 -3.14 -3.39
N ILE A 162 -16.06 -3.05 -3.44
CA ILE A 162 -15.31 -2.86 -4.67
C ILE A 162 -14.57 -4.14 -5.00
N HIS A 163 -14.80 -4.66 -6.21
CA HIS A 163 -13.99 -5.70 -6.82
C HIS A 163 -12.93 -5.02 -7.68
N VAL A 164 -11.66 -5.29 -7.38
CA VAL A 164 -10.51 -4.84 -8.17
C VAL A 164 -9.70 -6.05 -8.58
N LYS A 165 -9.22 -6.06 -9.82
CA LYS A 165 -8.25 -7.05 -10.28
C LYS A 165 -7.33 -6.47 -11.32
N LEU A 166 -6.12 -7.02 -11.43
CA LEU A 166 -5.20 -6.65 -12.50
C LEU A 166 -5.85 -6.89 -13.87
N ASN A 167 -5.68 -5.93 -14.78
CA ASN A 167 -6.00 -6.16 -16.18
C ASN A 167 -4.96 -7.14 -16.78
N PRO A 168 -5.33 -8.35 -17.20
CA PRO A 168 -4.36 -9.33 -17.69
C PRO A 168 -3.56 -8.84 -18.91
N ALA A 169 -4.12 -7.89 -19.68
CA ALA A 169 -3.45 -7.29 -20.83
C ALA A 169 -2.24 -6.44 -20.46
N VAL A 170 -2.10 -6.00 -19.20
CA VAL A 170 -0.96 -5.18 -18.75
C VAL A 170 0.16 -5.99 -18.12
N TYR A 171 -0.08 -7.27 -17.83
CA TYR A 171 0.91 -8.14 -17.21
C TYR A 171 1.97 -8.58 -18.24
N PRO A 172 3.26 -8.33 -17.98
CA PRO A 172 4.34 -8.68 -18.90
C PRO A 172 4.42 -10.20 -19.17
N SER A 173 4.46 -10.59 -20.45
CA SER A 173 4.59 -11.99 -20.86
C SER A 173 5.96 -12.59 -20.54
N ASP A 174 7.00 -11.76 -20.51
CA ASP A 174 8.37 -12.13 -20.13
C ASP A 174 8.49 -12.46 -18.64
N VAL A 175 7.86 -11.67 -17.75
CA VAL A 175 7.73 -12.01 -16.32
C VAL A 175 7.08 -13.39 -16.16
N LYS A 176 5.93 -13.62 -16.82
CA LYS A 176 5.21 -14.90 -16.75
C LYS A 176 6.05 -16.07 -17.28
N THR A 177 6.81 -15.84 -18.35
CA THR A 177 7.64 -16.88 -18.96
C THR A 177 8.82 -17.22 -18.05
N GLN A 178 9.48 -16.22 -17.48
CA GLN A 178 10.58 -16.41 -16.56
C GLN A 178 10.13 -17.08 -15.25
N MET A 179 8.98 -16.66 -14.71
CA MET A 179 8.39 -17.27 -13.51
C MET A 179 8.15 -18.78 -13.71
N ARG A 180 7.52 -19.17 -14.83
CA ARG A 180 7.29 -20.59 -15.15
C ARG A 180 8.57 -21.40 -15.32
N LYS A 181 9.64 -20.78 -15.84
CA LYS A 181 10.96 -21.42 -15.93
C LYS A 181 11.54 -21.71 -14.54
N ILE A 182 11.39 -20.77 -13.61
CA ILE A 182 11.85 -20.95 -12.22
C ILE A 182 10.99 -22.02 -11.52
N GLU A 183 9.66 -21.93 -11.65
CA GLU A 183 8.71 -22.87 -11.04
C GLU A 183 8.85 -24.31 -11.56
N SER A 184 9.36 -24.50 -12.79
CA SER A 184 9.64 -25.84 -13.32
C SER A 184 10.83 -26.53 -12.63
N GLY A 185 11.55 -25.82 -11.76
CA GLY A 185 12.73 -26.31 -11.06
C GLY A 185 13.97 -26.47 -11.95
N THR A 186 13.89 -26.06 -13.22
CA THR A 186 15.00 -26.15 -14.19
C THR A 186 15.44 -24.75 -14.60
N PHE A 187 16.28 -24.13 -13.76
CA PHE A 187 16.79 -22.78 -13.94
C PHE A 187 18.26 -22.67 -13.54
N ALA A 188 18.96 -21.67 -14.07
CA ALA A 188 20.31 -21.29 -13.67
C ALA A 188 20.25 -20.11 -12.69
N PRO A 189 21.28 -19.83 -11.86
CA PRO A 189 21.28 -18.67 -10.98
C PRO A 189 20.96 -17.33 -11.68
N ALA A 190 21.48 -17.12 -12.89
CA ALA A 190 21.19 -15.94 -13.71
C ALA A 190 19.69 -15.79 -14.07
N ASP A 191 18.89 -16.86 -14.01
CA ASP A 191 17.45 -16.78 -14.20
C ASP A 191 16.73 -16.08 -13.04
N ILE A 192 17.26 -16.19 -11.82
CA ILE A 192 16.75 -15.48 -10.65
C ILE A 192 17.06 -14.00 -10.75
N ASP A 193 18.29 -13.64 -11.12
CA ASP A 193 18.70 -12.25 -11.36
C ASP A 193 17.82 -11.62 -12.46
N ARG A 194 17.62 -12.36 -13.55
CA ARG A 194 16.75 -11.92 -14.64
C ARG A 194 15.31 -11.71 -14.19
N PHE A 195 14.78 -12.60 -13.35
CA PHE A 195 13.43 -12.44 -12.82
C PHE A 195 13.30 -11.20 -11.95
N GLN A 196 14.30 -10.90 -11.13
CA GLN A 196 14.34 -9.67 -10.33
C GLN A 196 14.30 -8.43 -11.24
N GLU A 197 15.14 -8.36 -12.27
CA GLU A 197 15.14 -7.25 -13.23
C GLU A 197 13.76 -7.05 -13.89
N LEU A 198 13.14 -8.15 -14.33
CA LEU A 198 11.83 -8.13 -14.95
C LEU A 198 10.74 -7.64 -13.99
N GLN A 199 10.75 -8.08 -12.74
CA GLN A 199 9.82 -7.60 -11.72
C GLN A 199 10.02 -6.11 -11.42
N TRP A 200 11.27 -5.64 -11.33
CA TRP A 200 11.58 -4.23 -11.11
C TRP A 200 11.11 -3.37 -12.28
N ALA A 201 11.40 -3.78 -13.51
CA ALA A 201 10.96 -3.08 -14.72
C ALA A 201 9.44 -3.02 -14.80
N TYR A 202 8.76 -4.12 -14.48
CA TYR A 202 7.30 -4.19 -14.42
C TYR A 202 6.72 -3.23 -13.38
N ALA A 203 7.18 -3.31 -12.13
CA ALA A 203 6.71 -2.46 -11.04
C ALA A 203 6.93 -0.98 -11.36
N LYS A 204 8.13 -0.61 -11.82
CA LYS A 204 8.45 0.75 -12.24
C LYS A 204 7.48 1.26 -13.31
N ARG A 205 7.24 0.46 -14.35
CA ARG A 205 6.27 0.81 -15.41
C ARG A 205 4.87 1.02 -14.86
N MET A 206 4.42 0.18 -13.94
CA MET A 206 3.08 0.28 -13.35
C MET A 206 2.88 1.60 -12.59
N ILE A 207 3.82 1.95 -11.71
CA ILE A 207 3.70 3.16 -10.87
C ILE A 207 4.20 4.44 -11.55
N SER A 208 4.64 4.34 -12.82
CA SER A 208 5.00 5.50 -13.66
C SER A 208 3.82 6.04 -14.46
N ARG A 209 2.65 5.40 -14.39
CA ARG A 209 1.42 5.82 -15.09
C ARG A 209 0.21 5.78 -14.15
N PRO A 210 -0.92 6.42 -14.50
CA PRO A 210 -2.13 6.36 -13.69
C PRO A 210 -2.54 4.90 -13.39
N LEU A 211 -2.67 4.57 -12.10
CA LEU A 211 -2.92 3.19 -11.66
C LEU A 211 -4.22 2.62 -12.24
N ALA A 212 -5.24 3.46 -12.42
CA ALA A 212 -6.53 3.08 -12.99
C ALA A 212 -6.44 2.45 -14.40
N GLU A 213 -5.35 2.68 -15.14
CA GLU A 213 -5.11 2.05 -16.45
C GLU A 213 -4.67 0.58 -16.34
N SER A 214 -4.22 0.15 -15.16
CA SER A 214 -3.68 -1.19 -14.93
C SER A 214 -4.69 -2.16 -14.30
N PHE A 215 -5.84 -1.67 -13.82
CA PHE A 215 -6.80 -2.47 -13.07
C PHE A 215 -8.21 -2.37 -13.63
N LEU A 216 -8.93 -3.49 -13.57
CA LEU A 216 -10.36 -3.55 -13.79
C LEU A 216 -11.03 -3.35 -12.43
N VAL A 217 -11.89 -2.33 -12.30
CA VAL A 217 -12.57 -2.01 -11.04
C VAL A 217 -14.07 -1.89 -11.25
N LYS A 218 -14.86 -2.48 -10.34
CA LYS A 218 -16.32 -2.36 -10.32
C LYS A 218 -16.86 -2.42 -8.90
N GLU A 219 -17.99 -1.75 -8.68
CA GLU A 219 -18.77 -1.93 -7.46
C GLU A 219 -19.62 -3.21 -7.58
N ILE A 220 -19.77 -3.93 -6.47
CA ILE A 220 -20.54 -5.17 -6.37
C ILE A 220 -21.73 -4.94 -5.43
N PRO A 221 -22.92 -4.62 -5.96
CA PRO A 221 -24.12 -4.45 -5.16
C PRO A 221 -24.48 -5.75 -4.44
N GLY A 222 -24.85 -5.64 -3.16
CA GLY A 222 -25.36 -6.78 -2.39
C GLY A 222 -24.34 -7.92 -2.19
N PHE A 223 -23.05 -7.62 -2.21
CA PHE A 223 -22.01 -8.63 -1.97
C PHE A 223 -22.23 -9.33 -0.62
N ALA A 224 -22.52 -10.63 -0.68
CA ALA A 224 -22.66 -11.47 0.49
C ALA A 224 -21.26 -11.85 1.00
N TRP A 225 -20.96 -11.49 2.25
CA TRP A 225 -19.67 -11.82 2.84
C TRP A 225 -19.53 -13.33 3.04
N PRO A 226 -18.41 -13.95 2.62
CA PRO A 226 -18.20 -15.37 2.80
C PRO A 226 -18.24 -15.79 4.27
N ALA A 227 -18.75 -16.99 4.53
CA ALA A 227 -18.65 -17.60 5.84
C ALA A 227 -17.17 -17.82 6.20
N PRO A 228 -16.79 -17.65 7.48
CA PRO A 228 -15.43 -17.91 7.89
C PRO A 228 -15.05 -19.39 7.72
N VAL A 229 -13.81 -19.63 7.31
CA VAL A 229 -13.27 -21.00 7.13
C VAL A 229 -13.12 -21.72 8.47
N CYS A 230 -12.76 -20.99 9.53
CA CYS A 230 -12.64 -21.50 10.89
C CYS A 230 -13.85 -21.11 11.73
N LYS A 231 -14.28 -22.00 12.63
CA LYS A 231 -15.44 -21.76 13.52
C LYS A 231 -15.08 -20.91 14.74
N ASP A 232 -13.86 -21.06 15.25
CA ASP A 232 -13.42 -20.46 16.52
C ASP A 232 -12.58 -19.19 16.28
N LEU A 233 -13.15 -18.22 15.57
CA LEU A 233 -12.48 -16.95 15.30
C LEU A 233 -12.58 -16.00 16.48
N GLY A 234 -11.52 -15.21 16.68
CA GLY A 234 -11.53 -14.12 17.64
C GLY A 234 -12.46 -12.99 17.21
N GLN A 235 -12.98 -12.23 18.17
CA GLN A 235 -13.70 -11.00 17.87
C GLN A 235 -12.71 -9.87 17.61
N ARG A 236 -12.99 -9.03 16.61
CA ARG A 236 -12.22 -7.82 16.30
C ARG A 236 -12.56 -6.69 17.30
N ARG A 237 -12.08 -6.81 18.53
CA ARG A 237 -12.42 -5.92 19.67
C ARG A 237 -11.85 -4.51 19.54
N ASP A 238 -10.83 -4.32 18.69
CA ASP A 238 -10.19 -3.02 18.40
C ASP A 238 -11.14 -2.00 17.75
N ASN A 239 -12.34 -2.42 17.36
CA ASN A 239 -13.37 -1.58 16.76
C ASN A 239 -14.57 -1.28 17.69
N ASP A 240 -14.71 -1.98 18.83
CA ASP A 240 -15.90 -1.94 19.68
C ASP A 240 -16.23 -0.53 20.17
N TYR A 241 -15.19 0.24 20.52
CA TYR A 241 -15.33 1.56 21.14
C TYR A 241 -14.69 2.67 20.29
N LYS A 242 -14.56 2.45 18.97
CA LYS A 242 -13.90 3.39 18.05
C LYS A 242 -14.48 4.80 18.06
N ASN A 243 -15.78 4.93 18.36
CA ASN A 243 -16.50 6.20 18.41
C ASN A 243 -16.58 6.85 19.81
N VAL A 244 -16.00 6.25 20.86
CA VAL A 244 -16.06 6.83 22.21
C VAL A 244 -15.22 8.13 22.25
N PRO A 245 -15.78 9.29 22.66
CA PRO A 245 -15.06 10.57 22.62
C PRO A 245 -13.89 10.61 23.60
N ALA A 246 -12.89 11.46 23.32
CA ALA A 246 -11.82 11.79 24.27
C ALA A 246 -12.35 12.60 25.47
N LYS A 247 -11.64 12.53 26.60
CA LYS A 247 -11.90 13.39 27.76
C LYS A 247 -11.19 14.72 27.58
#